data_AF-A0A0F4QHH2-F1
#
_entry.id   AF-A0A0F4QHH2-F1
#
_cell.length_a   1.000
_cell.length_b   1.000
_cell.length_c   1.000
_cell.angle_alpha   90.00
_cell.angle_beta   90.00
_cell.angle_gamma   90.00
#
_symmetry.space_group_name_H-M   'P 1'
#
loop_
_entity.id
_entity.type
_entity.pdbx_description
1 polymer ?
#
loop_
_entity_poly.entity_id
_entity_poly.type
_entity_poly.pdbx_seq_one_letter_code
_entity_poly.pdbx_strand_id
1 'polypeptide(L)'
;MVPFVVLITVLVCFVGYGLWPLALSVLGYLVSEQSLDAMVLMLFWLSMVFIQFVAMWHIAKKKPSGRKFFFYTVWICVFVQGADLLLASEDEVPLWPLADLFIYPALAMWVLYASDAKQYFEQ
;
A
#
# COMPACT_ATOMS: atom_id res chain seq x y z
N MET A 1 -6.21 -5.41 -23.01
CA MET A 1 -6.30 -6.18 -21.75
C MET A 1 -5.54 -5.44 -20.68
N VAL A 2 -5.86 -5.59 -19.38
CA VAL A 2 -4.96 -5.09 -18.33
C VAL A 2 -3.70 -5.97 -18.37
N PRO A 3 -2.49 -5.40 -18.45
CA PRO A 3 -1.26 -6.19 -18.49
C PRO A 3 -1.17 -7.06 -17.24
N PHE A 4 -0.83 -8.33 -17.41
CA PHE A 4 -0.68 -9.27 -16.31
C PHE A 4 0.27 -8.76 -15.21
N VAL A 5 1.35 -8.10 -15.63
CA VAL A 5 2.34 -7.45 -14.75
C VAL A 5 1.69 -6.40 -13.85
N VAL A 6 0.77 -5.58 -14.38
CA VAL A 6 0.04 -4.57 -13.59
C VAL A 6 -0.86 -5.23 -12.56
N LEU A 7 -1.53 -6.32 -12.92
CA LEU A 7 -2.43 -7.05 -12.03
C LEU A 7 -1.68 -7.68 -10.85
N ILE A 8 -0.55 -8.36 -11.12
CA ILE A 8 0.32 -8.90 -10.06
C ILE A 8 0.85 -7.78 -9.17
N THR A 9 1.36 -6.70 -9.76
CA THR A 9 1.95 -5.59 -9.00
C THR A 9 0.93 -4.99 -8.03
N VAL A 10 -0.29 -4.74 -8.50
CA VAL A 10 -1.39 -4.24 -7.67
C VAL A 10 -1.75 -5.24 -6.57
N LEU A 11 -1.82 -6.54 -6.85
CA LEU A 11 -2.11 -7.57 -5.84
C LEU A 11 -1.03 -7.64 -4.77
N VAL A 12 0.25 -7.63 -5.14
CA VAL A 12 1.34 -7.68 -4.17
C VAL A 12 1.35 -6.42 -3.30
N CYS A 13 1.15 -5.24 -3.90
CA CYS A 13 1.04 -4.00 -3.13
C CYS A 13 -0.17 -4.00 -2.18
N PHE A 14 -1.31 -4.53 -2.62
CA PHE A 14 -2.51 -4.63 -1.79
C PHE A 14 -2.29 -5.54 -0.58
N VAL A 15 -1.64 -6.69 -0.79
CA VAL A 15 -1.33 -7.63 0.29
C VAL A 15 -0.29 -7.03 1.24
N GLY A 16 0.84 -6.56 0.70
CA GLY A 16 1.97 -6.10 1.52
C GLY A 16 1.72 -4.80 2.27
N TYR A 17 1.00 -3.86 1.68
CA TYR A 17 0.82 -2.50 2.25
C TYR A 17 -0.61 -2.22 2.72
N GLY A 18 -1.55 -3.16 2.52
CA GLY A 18 -2.93 -3.03 2.96
C GLY A 18 -3.34 -4.15 3.91
N LEU A 19 -3.49 -5.36 3.38
CA LEU A 19 -4.00 -6.51 4.16
C LEU A 19 -3.06 -6.90 5.30
N TRP A 20 -1.75 -6.88 5.07
CA TRP A 20 -0.78 -7.27 6.08
C TRP A 20 -0.77 -6.32 7.29
N PRO A 21 -0.66 -4.98 7.12
CA PRO A 21 -0.82 -4.04 8.23
C PRO A 21 -2.18 -4.11 8.93
N LEU A 22 -3.26 -4.38 8.19
CA LEU A 22 -4.58 -4.60 8.78
C LEU A 22 -4.59 -5.84 9.68
N ALA A 23 -4.03 -6.96 9.22
CA ALA A 23 -3.95 -8.18 9.99
C ALA A 23 -3.14 -7.98 11.29
N LEU A 24 -1.99 -7.29 11.20
CA LEU A 24 -1.19 -6.93 12.37
C LEU A 24 -1.96 -6.03 13.33
N SER A 25 -2.74 -5.08 12.82
CA SER A 25 -3.53 -4.16 13.65
C SER A 25 -4.70 -4.86 14.34
N VAL A 26 -5.34 -5.83 13.68
CA VAL A 26 -6.38 -6.68 14.29
C VAL A 26 -5.76 -7.54 15.40
N LEU A 27 -4.61 -8.16 15.16
CA LEU A 27 -3.89 -8.93 16.17
C LEU A 27 -3.47 -8.05 17.36
N GLY A 28 -2.96 -6.84 17.07
CA GLY A 28 -2.61 -5.85 18.08
C GLY A 28 -3.82 -5.45 18.93
N TYR A 29 -4.97 -5.21 18.31
CA TYR A 29 -6.21 -4.91 19.04
C TYR A 29 -6.66 -6.03 19.99
N LEU A 30 -6.50 -7.31 19.58
CA LEU A 30 -6.89 -8.45 20.42
C LEU A 30 -6.00 -8.64 21.66
N VAL A 31 -4.77 -8.13 21.63
CA VAL A 31 -3.77 -8.30 22.72
C VAL A 31 -3.54 -7.00 23.50
N SER A 32 -3.97 -5.85 22.97
CA SER A 32 -3.69 -4.53 23.56
C SER A 32 -4.47 -4.27 24.85
N GLU A 33 -3.76 -3.77 25.87
CA GLU A 33 -4.37 -3.20 27.08
C GLU A 33 -4.96 -1.80 26.82
N GLN A 34 -4.49 -1.11 25.78
CA GLN A 34 -4.98 0.19 25.31
C GLN A 34 -5.91 0.00 24.11
N SER A 35 -7.17 -0.32 24.40
CA SER A 35 -8.17 -0.70 23.40
C SER A 35 -8.57 0.43 22.44
N LEU A 36 -8.54 1.69 22.89
CA LEU A 36 -8.91 2.84 22.06
C LEU A 36 -7.90 3.12 20.94
N ASP A 37 -6.61 3.19 21.26
CA ASP A 37 -5.57 3.49 20.27
C ASP A 37 -5.44 2.38 19.23
N ALA A 38 -5.51 1.12 19.68
CA ALA A 38 -5.52 -0.03 18.79
C ALA A 38 -6.77 -0.08 17.89
N MET A 39 -7.94 0.36 18.40
CA MET A 39 -9.16 0.47 17.58
C MET A 39 -9.01 1.54 16.50
N VAL A 40 -8.43 2.71 16.83
CA VAL A 40 -8.19 3.78 15.86
C VAL A 40 -7.27 3.31 14.75
N LEU A 41 -6.17 2.64 15.09
CA LEU A 41 -5.23 2.08 14.12
C LEU A 41 -5.90 1.02 13.23
N MET A 42 -6.68 0.10 13.83
CA MET A 42 -7.44 -0.90 13.08
C MET A 42 -8.43 -0.26 12.09
N LEU A 43 -9.18 0.77 12.52
CA LEU A 43 -10.14 1.47 11.66
C LEU A 43 -9.42 2.21 10.52
N PHE A 44 -8.27 2.82 10.80
CA PHE A 44 -7.43 3.43 9.78
C PHE A 44 -7.05 2.41 8.70
N TRP A 45 -6.49 1.26 9.08
CA TRP A 45 -6.10 0.23 8.12
C TRP A 45 -7.28 -0.38 7.37
N LEU A 46 -8.41 -0.58 8.05
CA LEU A 46 -9.63 -1.06 7.43
C LEU A 46 -10.12 -0.09 6.34
N SER A 47 -10.07 1.21 6.61
CA SER A 47 -10.42 2.24 5.64
C SER A 47 -9.47 2.24 4.44
N MET A 48 -8.16 2.10 4.66
CA MET A 48 -7.17 2.04 3.58
C MET A 48 -7.36 0.82 2.68
N VAL A 49 -7.58 -0.36 3.27
CA VAL A 49 -7.88 -1.60 2.53
C VAL A 49 -9.16 -1.45 1.71
N PHE A 50 -10.21 -0.86 2.28
CA PHE A 50 -11.46 -0.62 1.56
C PHE A 50 -11.25 0.31 0.35
N ILE A 51 -10.53 1.42 0.54
CA ILE A 51 -10.23 2.38 -0.54
C ILE A 51 -9.38 1.70 -1.63
N GLN A 52 -8.37 0.92 -1.26
CA GLN A 52 -7.56 0.14 -2.20
C GLN A 52 -8.40 -0.87 -2.98
N PHE A 53 -9.33 -1.57 -2.33
CA PHE A 53 -10.25 -2.50 -2.99
C PHE A 53 -11.17 -1.80 -4.01
N VAL A 54 -11.71 -0.64 -3.65
CA VAL A 54 -12.49 0.20 -4.59
C VAL A 54 -11.63 0.64 -5.77
N ALA A 55 -10.36 0.98 -5.55
CA ALA A 55 -9.42 1.34 -6.61
C ALA A 55 -9.12 0.14 -7.53
N MET A 56 -8.92 -1.06 -6.98
CA MET A 56 -8.76 -2.31 -7.74
C MET A 56 -9.97 -2.60 -8.63
N TRP A 57 -11.19 -2.36 -8.12
CA TRP A 57 -12.41 -2.46 -8.92
C TRP A 57 -12.43 -1.47 -10.10
N HIS A 58 -11.95 -0.24 -9.89
CA HIS A 58 -11.80 0.74 -10.97
C HIS A 58 -10.75 0.31 -12.01
N ILE A 59 -9.66 -0.32 -11.57
CA ILE A 59 -8.62 -0.89 -12.44
C ILE A 59 -9.21 -2.03 -13.30
N ALA A 60 -10.01 -2.92 -12.69
CA ALA A 60 -10.71 -3.98 -13.41
C ALA A 60 -11.68 -3.43 -14.47
N LYS A 61 -12.34 -2.30 -14.18
CA LYS A 61 -13.15 -1.53 -15.13
C LYS A 61 -12.34 -0.70 -16.13
N LYS A 62 -11.01 -0.86 -16.18
CA LYS A 62 -10.07 -0.18 -17.09
C LYS A 62 -10.09 1.35 -16.97
N LYS A 63 -10.50 1.90 -15.83
CA LYS A 63 -10.45 3.35 -15.60
C LYS A 63 -9.02 3.76 -15.23
N PRO A 64 -8.38 4.70 -15.96
CA PRO A 64 -6.98 5.09 -15.72
C PRO A 64 -6.78 5.75 -14.35
N SER A 65 -7.82 6.43 -13.82
CA SER A 65 -7.78 7.02 -12.47
C SER A 65 -7.64 6.00 -11.36
N GLY A 66 -8.12 4.76 -11.55
CA GLY A 66 -8.06 3.70 -10.53
C GLY A 66 -6.62 3.33 -10.16
N ARG A 67 -5.71 3.30 -11.14
CA ARG A 67 -4.29 2.97 -10.91
C ARG A 67 -3.60 4.05 -10.09
N LYS A 68 -3.77 5.33 -10.47
CA LYS A 68 -3.20 6.46 -9.73
C LYS A 68 -3.70 6.50 -8.30
N PHE A 69 -5.01 6.34 -8.12
CA PHE A 69 -5.65 6.36 -6.81
C PHE A 69 -5.17 5.21 -5.92
N PHE A 70 -5.04 3.99 -6.47
CA PHE A 70 -4.48 2.85 -5.74
C PHE A 70 -3.04 3.11 -5.26
N PHE A 71 -2.18 3.68 -6.10
CA PHE A 71 -0.79 3.94 -5.69
C PHE A 71 -0.67 5.10 -4.70
N TYR A 72 -1.52 6.11 -4.78
CA TYR A 72 -1.56 7.14 -3.74
C TYR A 72 -1.91 6.58 -2.37
N THR A 73 -2.88 5.66 -2.30
CA THR A 73 -3.24 5.05 -1.02
C THR A 73 -2.15 4.11 -0.50
N VAL A 74 -1.47 3.37 -1.37
CA VAL A 74 -0.27 2.61 -1.01
C VAL A 74 0.81 3.53 -0.42
N TRP A 75 1.08 4.68 -1.04
CA TRP A 75 2.05 5.64 -0.51
C TRP A 75 1.67 6.20 0.87
N ILE A 76 0.39 6.50 1.10
CA ILE A 76 -0.08 6.88 2.44
C ILE A 76 0.24 5.76 3.45
N CYS A 77 -0.03 4.51 3.10
CA CYS A 77 0.26 3.35 3.95
C CYS A 77 1.77 3.17 4.22
N VAL A 78 2.61 3.45 3.22
CA VAL A 78 4.08 3.43 3.32
C VAL A 78 4.56 4.51 4.28
N PHE A 79 4.04 5.74 4.17
CA PHE A 79 4.44 6.83 5.07
C PHE A 79 4.04 6.56 6.51
N VAL A 80 2.86 5.99 6.74
CA VAL A 80 2.40 5.62 8.09
C VAL A 80 3.30 4.54 8.68
N GLN A 81 3.57 3.45 7.95
CA GLN A 81 4.51 2.42 8.40
C GLN A 81 5.93 2.95 8.61
N GLY A 82 6.37 3.89 7.77
CA GLY A 82 7.66 4.53 7.91
C GLY A 82 7.74 5.41 9.17
N ALA A 83 6.66 6.11 9.51
CA ALA A 83 6.55 6.86 10.75
C ALA A 83 6.59 5.92 11.96
N ASP A 84 5.87 4.80 11.93
CA ASP A 84 5.91 3.81 13.00
C ASP A 84 7.33 3.24 13.20
N LEU A 85 8.04 2.93 12.11
CA LEU A 85 9.44 2.47 12.17
C LEU A 85 10.38 3.52 12.81
N LEU A 86 10.20 4.79 12.47
CA LEU A 86 10.99 5.89 13.02
C LEU A 86 10.67 6.15 14.50
N LEU A 87 9.41 5.99 14.90
CA LEU A 87 9.00 6.15 16.30
C LEU A 87 9.44 4.96 17.17
N ALA A 88 9.54 3.77 16.59
CA ALA A 88 10.02 2.58 17.28
C ALA A 88 11.54 2.49 17.41
N SER A 89 12.31 3.31 16.67
CA SER A 89 13.77 3.33 16.76
C SER A 89 14.27 4.17 17.92
N GLU A 90 14.98 3.55 18.87
CA GLU A 90 15.50 4.23 20.07
C GLU A 90 16.86 4.90 19.85
N ASP A 91 17.80 4.27 19.14
CA ASP A 91 19.20 4.72 19.05
C ASP A 91 19.69 5.04 17.63
N GLU A 92 19.19 4.34 16.61
CA GLU A 92 19.66 4.47 15.22
C GLU A 92 18.49 4.55 14.24
N VAL A 93 18.61 5.45 13.26
CA VAL A 93 17.62 5.55 12.18
C VAL A 93 17.62 4.23 11.39
N PRO A 94 16.46 3.55 11.25
CA PRO A 94 16.36 2.25 10.60
C PRO A 94 16.40 2.41 9.08
N LEU A 95 17.56 2.78 8.53
CA LEU A 95 17.75 3.09 7.11
C LEU A 95 17.39 1.91 6.20
N TRP A 96 17.79 0.68 6.56
CA TRP A 96 17.49 -0.50 5.74
C TRP A 96 16.01 -0.88 5.76
N PRO A 97 15.33 -0.99 6.92
CA PRO A 97 13.88 -1.21 6.95
C PRO A 97 13.09 -0.12 6.20
N LEU A 98 13.51 1.14 6.30
CA LEU A 98 12.90 2.23 5.54
C LEU A 98 13.16 2.08 4.04
N ALA A 99 14.38 1.75 3.62
CA ALA A 99 14.67 1.52 2.21
C ALA A 99 13.81 0.39 1.64
N ASP A 100 13.70 -0.74 2.34
CA ASP A 100 12.90 -1.89 1.93
C ASP A 100 11.40 -1.54 1.84
N LEU A 101 10.90 -0.75 2.78
CA LEU A 101 9.51 -0.31 2.79
C LEU A 101 9.17 0.57 1.57
N PHE A 102 10.12 1.43 1.14
CA PHE A 102 9.91 2.43 0.09
C PHE A 102 10.29 1.96 -1.32
N ILE A 103 11.22 1.00 -1.46
CA ILE A 103 11.76 0.61 -2.76
C ILE A 103 10.73 -0.13 -3.62
N TYR A 104 9.97 -1.06 -3.02
CA TYR A 104 9.02 -1.86 -3.77
C TYR A 104 7.84 -1.04 -4.33
N PRO A 105 7.18 -0.14 -3.56
CA PRO A 105 6.13 0.72 -4.07
C PRO A 105 6.62 1.67 -5.16
N ALA A 106 7.86 2.16 -5.06
CA ALA A 106 8.48 2.99 -6.07
C ALA A 106 8.71 2.23 -7.38
N LEU A 107 9.25 1.00 -7.31
CA LEU A 107 9.43 0.13 -8.48
C LEU A 107 8.07 -0.27 -9.09
N ALA A 108 7.08 -0.58 -8.26
CA ALA A 108 5.72 -0.90 -8.67
C ALA A 108 5.05 0.27 -9.42
N MET A 109 5.28 1.50 -8.94
CA MET A 109 4.82 2.71 -9.61
C MET A 109 5.53 2.94 -10.95
N TRP A 110 6.86 2.71 -11.02
CA TRP A 110 7.61 2.76 -12.28
C TRP A 110 7.03 1.79 -13.30
N VAL A 111 6.86 0.51 -12.94
CA VAL A 111 6.32 -0.54 -13.82
C VAL A 111 4.98 -0.11 -14.42
N LEU A 112 4.15 0.59 -13.66
CA LEU A 112 2.89 1.14 -14.11
C LEU A 112 3.05 2.27 -15.13
N TYR A 113 3.90 3.26 -14.85
CA TYR A 113 4.15 4.35 -15.79
C TYR A 113 4.80 3.85 -17.09
N ALA A 114 5.73 2.90 -17.00
CA ALA A 114 6.33 2.26 -18.16
C ALA A 114 5.28 1.47 -18.98
N SER A 115 4.38 0.76 -18.30
CA SER A 115 3.28 0.06 -18.95
C SER A 115 2.28 1.00 -19.62
N ASP A 116 2.00 2.16 -19.03
CA ASP A 116 1.13 3.18 -19.63
C ASP A 116 1.81 3.84 -20.83
N ALA A 117 3.10 4.18 -20.73
CA ALA A 117 3.88 4.73 -21.84
C ALA A 117 3.91 3.78 -23.04
N LYS A 118 4.10 2.47 -22.81
CA LYS A 118 4.04 1.46 -23.88
C LYS A 118 2.71 1.46 -24.62
N GLN A 119 1.59 1.66 -23.91
CA GLN A 119 0.26 1.77 -24.54
C GLN A 119 0.11 3.02 -25.44
N TYR A 120 0.88 4.09 -25.20
CA TYR A 120 0.88 5.29 -26.05
C TYR A 120 1.72 5.13 -27.32
N PHE A 121 2.75 4.29 -27.31
CA PHE A 121 3.61 4.06 -28.49
C PHE A 121 3.13 2.90 -29.38
N GLU A 122 2.26 2.03 -28.86
CA GLU A 122 1.63 0.92 -29.62
C GLU A 122 0.25 1.31 -30.21
N GLN A 123 -0.20 2.56 -30.04
CA GLN A 123 -1.35 3.16 -30.73
C GLN A 123 -0.90 3.91 -31.97
#